data_AF-E8KJ16-F1
#
_entry.id   AF-E8KJ16-F1
#
_cell.length_a   1.000
_cell.length_b   1.000
_cell.length_c   1.000
_cell.angle_alpha   90.00
_cell.angle_beta   90.00
_cell.angle_gamma   90.00
#
_symmetry.space_group_name_H-M   'P 1'
#
loop_
_entity.id
_entity.type
_entity.pdbx_description
1 polymer ?
#
loop_
_entity_poly.entity_id
_entity_poly.type
_entity_poly.pdbx_seq_one_letter_code
_entity_poly.pdbx_strand_id
1 'polypeptide(L)'
;MTLNLAKYGVIDLHLHLDGSLSPEWMIEWAAKQQIQLPSSDPQTLLPFISVPQDCSDLNQYLRCFELPISLLQTPEALASSVTDVLQRLD
;
A
#
# COMPACT_ATOMS: atom_id res chain seq x y z
N MET A 1 8.77 29.07 -3.70
CA MET A 1 9.08 28.74 -5.10
C MET A 1 8.81 27.24 -5.25
N THR A 2 7.74 26.85 -5.93
CA THR A 2 7.33 25.44 -6.03
C THR A 2 8.17 24.77 -7.11
N LEU A 3 8.87 23.68 -6.79
CA LEU A 3 9.57 22.89 -7.80
C LEU A 3 8.51 22.21 -8.70
N ASN A 4 8.53 22.49 -10.00
CA ASN A 4 7.82 21.65 -10.96
C ASN A 4 8.65 20.38 -11.18
N LEU A 5 8.32 19.30 -10.48
CA LEU A 5 9.02 18.01 -10.57
C LEU A 5 8.76 17.28 -11.89
N ALA A 6 7.64 17.56 -12.57
CA ALA A 6 7.24 16.89 -13.81
C ALA A 6 8.21 17.10 -14.98
N LYS A 7 9.17 18.04 -14.87
CA LYS A 7 10.24 18.24 -15.87
C LYS A 7 11.42 17.28 -15.72
N TYR A 8 11.47 16.48 -14.65
CA TYR A 8 12.58 15.57 -14.34
C TYR A 8 12.07 14.13 -14.25
N GLY A 9 12.92 13.17 -14.63
CA GLY A 9 12.71 11.77 -14.25
C GLY A 9 12.96 11.62 -12.76
N VAL A 10 11.89 11.41 -11.99
CA VAL A 10 12.00 11.14 -10.54
C VAL A 10 12.40 9.69 -10.36
N ILE A 11 13.35 9.44 -9.48
CA ILE A 11 13.88 8.11 -9.20
C ILE A 11 13.63 7.81 -7.72
N ASP A 12 13.03 6.64 -7.45
CA ASP A 12 12.95 6.05 -6.11
C ASP A 12 13.82 4.79 -6.08
N LEU A 13 14.78 4.76 -5.16
CA LEU A 13 15.71 3.63 -4.99
C LEU A 13 15.28 2.70 -3.86
N HIS A 14 14.32 3.10 -3.04
CA HIS A 14 13.92 2.37 -1.84
C HIS A 14 12.40 2.43 -1.69
N LEU A 15 11.74 1.52 -2.40
CA LEU A 15 10.30 1.32 -2.30
C LEU A 15 9.98 -0.08 -1.78
N HIS A 16 9.13 -0.14 -0.77
CA HIS A 16 8.60 -1.38 -0.22
C HIS A 16 7.28 -1.73 -0.92
N LEU A 17 7.21 -2.87 -1.60
CA LEU A 17 5.98 -3.32 -2.28
C LEU A 17 4.81 -3.46 -1.30
N ASP A 18 5.05 -4.15 -0.19
CA ASP A 18 4.12 -4.38 0.92
C ASP A 18 3.76 -3.12 1.71
N GLY A 19 4.50 -2.03 1.55
CA GLY A 19 4.16 -0.71 2.07
C GLY A 19 3.52 0.23 1.04
N SER A 20 3.37 -0.20 -0.21
CA SER A 20 2.96 0.66 -1.33
C SER A 20 1.69 0.18 -2.02
N LEU A 21 0.94 -0.77 -1.48
CA LEU A 21 -0.31 -1.25 -2.08
C LEU A 21 -1.39 -0.16 -2.05
N SER A 22 -2.20 -0.06 -3.11
CA SER A 22 -3.37 0.83 -3.11
C SER A 22 -4.51 0.26 -2.26
N PRO A 23 -5.29 1.11 -1.55
CA PRO A 23 -6.46 0.64 -0.81
C PRO A 23 -7.49 -0.09 -1.70
N GLU A 24 -7.65 0.38 -2.94
CA GLU A 24 -8.54 -0.23 -3.94
C GLU A 24 -8.12 -1.67 -4.26
N TRP A 25 -6.82 -1.88 -4.51
CA TRP A 25 -6.26 -3.21 -4.75
C TRP A 25 -6.44 -4.11 -3.52
N MET A 26 -6.20 -3.58 -2.31
CA MET A 26 -6.36 -4.34 -1.08
C MET A 26 -7.79 -4.82 -0.86
N ILE A 27 -8.79 -3.97 -1.14
CA ILE A 27 -10.22 -4.33 -1.04
C ILE A 27 -10.57 -5.43 -2.04
N GLU A 28 -10.14 -5.30 -3.30
CA GLU A 28 -10.37 -6.32 -4.32
C GLU A 28 -9.78 -7.67 -3.92
N TRP A 29 -8.51 -7.68 -3.48
CA TRP A 29 -7.80 -8.92 -3.17
C TRP A 29 -8.24 -9.56 -1.86
N ALA A 30 -8.67 -8.77 -0.89
CA ALA A 30 -9.28 -9.29 0.32
C ALA A 30 -10.59 -10.03 -0.01
N ALA A 31 -11.42 -9.48 -0.90
CA ALA A 31 -12.65 -10.14 -1.33
C ALA A 31 -12.37 -11.47 -2.06
N LYS A 32 -11.38 -11.51 -2.97
CA LYS A 32 -10.99 -12.74 -3.68
C LYS A 32 -10.45 -13.83 -2.74
N GLN A 33 -9.71 -13.42 -1.71
CA GLN A 33 -9.07 -14.33 -0.76
C GLN A 33 -9.92 -14.61 0.49
N GLN A 34 -11.12 -14.04 0.57
CA GLN A 34 -12.01 -14.14 1.74
C GLN A 34 -11.38 -13.64 3.04
N ILE A 35 -10.52 -12.63 2.95
CA ILE A 35 -9.90 -11.94 4.09
C ILE A 35 -10.83 -10.81 4.53
N GLN A 36 -11.13 -10.74 5.83
CA GLN A 36 -11.97 -9.68 6.38
C GLN A 36 -11.18 -8.39 6.53
N LEU A 37 -11.72 -7.30 6.00
CA LEU A 37 -11.18 -5.96 6.18
C LEU A 37 -11.98 -5.18 7.21
N PRO A 38 -11.34 -4.22 7.92
CA PRO A 38 -12.06 -3.31 8.81
C PRO A 38 -12.97 -2.33 8.05
N SER A 39 -12.73 -2.15 6.75
CA SER A 39 -13.61 -1.40 5.84
C SER A 39 -13.50 -1.92 4.41
N SER A 40 -14.60 -1.77 3.65
CA SER A 40 -14.67 -2.02 2.20
C SER A 40 -14.65 -0.72 1.37
N ASP A 41 -14.43 0.43 2.01
CA ASP A 41 -14.28 1.73 1.35
C ASP A 41 -12.83 2.22 1.46
N PRO A 42 -12.17 2.64 0.37
CA PRO A 42 -10.77 3.07 0.37
C PRO A 42 -10.45 4.13 1.42
N GLN A 43 -11.30 5.16 1.55
CA GLN A 43 -11.03 6.30 2.44
C GLN A 43 -11.07 5.90 3.91
N THR A 44 -12.02 5.03 4.26
CA THR A 44 -12.16 4.52 5.62
C THR A 44 -11.23 3.33 5.93
N LEU A 45 -10.60 2.73 4.91
CA LEU A 45 -9.53 1.74 5.09
C LEU A 45 -8.17 2.38 5.42
N LEU A 46 -7.88 3.57 4.87
CA LEU A 46 -6.60 4.27 5.04
C LEU A 46 -6.08 4.34 6.49
N PRO A 47 -6.91 4.65 7.52
CA PRO A 47 -6.43 4.71 8.90
C PRO A 47 -5.89 3.39 9.46
N PHE A 48 -6.24 2.25 8.86
CA PHE A 48 -5.80 0.92 9.30
C PHE A 48 -4.49 0.47 8.65
N ILE A 49 -4.10 1.13 7.56
CA ILE A 49 -2.93 0.78 6.73
C ILE A 49 -1.92 1.94 6.65
N SER A 50 -2.19 3.02 7.37
CA SER A 50 -1.33 4.20 7.44
C SER A 50 -0.86 4.43 8.88
N VAL A 51 0.35 4.93 9.01
CA VAL A 51 0.91 5.32 10.32
C VAL A 51 0.21 6.60 10.83
N PRO A 52 -0.13 6.69 12.13
CA PRO A 52 -0.68 7.92 12.68
C PRO A 52 0.37 9.02 12.79
N GLN A 53 -0.07 10.29 12.86
CA GLN A 53 0.84 11.44 12.91
C GLN A 53 1.74 11.48 14.16
N ASP A 54 1.30 10.86 15.26
CA ASP A 54 1.99 10.82 16.54
C ASP A 54 2.84 9.55 16.74
N CYS A 55 3.17 8.84 15.64
CA CYS A 55 3.98 7.64 15.71
C CYS A 55 5.36 7.89 16.34
N SER A 56 5.62 7.21 17.46
CA SER A 56 6.77 7.49 18.31
C SER A 56 7.94 6.53 18.10
N ASP A 57 7.71 5.37 17.48
CA ASP A 57 8.74 4.35 17.30
C ASP A 57 8.52 3.46 16.07
N LEU A 58 9.60 2.79 15.67
CA LEU A 58 9.63 1.94 14.48
C LEU A 58 8.69 0.72 14.61
N ASN A 59 8.53 0.15 15.79
CA ASN A 59 7.67 -1.03 15.94
C ASN A 59 6.20 -0.65 15.72
N GLN A 60 5.79 0.55 16.14
CA GLN A 60 4.46 1.07 15.82
C GLN A 60 4.26 1.23 14.32
N TYR A 61 5.23 1.82 13.61
CA TYR A 61 5.19 1.97 12.15
C TYR A 61 5.06 0.62 11.43
N LEU A 62 5.84 -0.39 11.85
CA LEU A 62 5.85 -1.71 11.21
C LEU A 62 4.52 -2.47 11.35
N ARG A 63 3.67 -2.15 12.32
CA ARG A 63 2.34 -2.79 12.46
C ARG A 63 1.42 -2.50 11.27
N CYS A 64 1.61 -1.37 10.58
CA CYS A 64 0.82 -1.02 9.39
C CYS A 64 0.98 -2.03 8.24
N PHE A 65 2.04 -2.85 8.27
CA PHE A 65 2.33 -3.85 7.23
C PHE A 65 1.59 -5.18 7.42
N GLU A 66 0.99 -5.44 8.59
CA GLU A 66 0.35 -6.72 8.89
C GLU A 66 -0.75 -7.07 7.87
N LEU A 67 -1.63 -6.10 7.57
CA LEU A 67 -2.72 -6.30 6.62
C LEU A 67 -2.22 -6.42 5.17
N PRO A 68 -1.39 -5.51 4.64
CA PRO A 68 -0.77 -5.68 3.32
C PRO A 68 -0.09 -7.04 3.12
N ILE A 69 0.73 -7.49 4.08
CA ILE A 69 1.43 -8.77 4.01
C ILE A 69 0.42 -9.92 3.90
N SER A 70 -0.67 -9.90 4.68
CA SER A 70 -1.69 -10.96 4.63
C SER A 70 -2.32 -11.16 3.25
N LEU A 71 -2.33 -10.12 2.40
CA LEU A 71 -2.90 -10.16 1.06
C LEU A 71 -1.91 -10.66 0.00
N LEU A 72 -0.61 -10.72 0.30
CA LEU A 72 0.45 -11.08 -0.63
C LEU A 72 0.84 -12.57 -0.58
N GLN A 73 -0.05 -13.43 -0.08
CA GLN A 73 0.28 -14.84 0.21
C GLN A 73 0.10 -15.81 -0.97
N THR A 74 -0.26 -15.31 -2.16
CA THR A 74 -0.35 -16.13 -3.38
C THR A 74 0.49 -15.56 -4.53
N PRO A 75 0.96 -16.41 -5.48
CA PRO A 75 1.69 -15.95 -6.65
C PRO A 75 0.92 -14.92 -7.48
N GLU A 76 -0.39 -15.10 -7.62
CA GLU A 76 -1.27 -14.21 -8.39
C GLU A 76 -1.40 -12.85 -7.70
N ALA A 77 -1.50 -12.82 -6.36
CA ALA A 77 -1.55 -11.60 -5.58
C ALA A 77 -0.25 -10.80 -5.73
N LEU A 78 0.90 -11.48 -5.60
CA LEU A 78 2.21 -10.85 -5.79
C LEU A 78 2.33 -10.23 -7.20
N ALA A 79 2.02 -10.98 -8.26
CA ALA A 79 2.11 -10.47 -9.63
C ALA A 79 1.15 -9.29 -9.89
N SER A 80 -0.07 -9.37 -9.37
CA SER A 80 -1.06 -8.30 -9.50
C SER A 80 -0.65 -7.04 -8.73
N SER A 81 -0.13 -7.18 -7.51
CA SER A 81 0.30 -6.05 -6.68
C SER A 81 1.44 -5.24 -7.33
N VAL A 82 2.41 -5.92 -7.95
CA VAL A 82 3.50 -5.25 -8.67
C VAL A 82 2.95 -4.47 -9.86
N THR A 83 1.98 -5.04 -10.58
CA THR A 83 1.33 -4.36 -11.71
C THR A 83 0.61 -3.08 -11.26
N ASP A 84 -0.15 -3.16 -10.15
CA ASP A 84 -0.84 -2.00 -9.56
C ASP A 84 0.14 -0.89 -9.17
N VAL A 85 1.24 -1.24 -8.50
CA VAL A 85 2.25 -0.26 -8.10
C VAL A 85 2.91 0.40 -9.30
N LEU A 86 3.30 -0.36 -10.32
CA LEU A 86 3.92 0.20 -11.53
C LEU A 86 3.01 1.19 -12.25
N GLN A 87 1.72 0.86 -12.39
CA GLN A 87 0.73 1.74 -13.05
C GLN A 87 0.55 3.09 -12.35
N ARG A 88 0.88 3.21 -11.07
CA ARG A 88 0.79 4.46 -10.30
C ARG A 88 2.10 5.24 -10.23
N LEU A 89 3.20 4.63 -10.69
CA LEU A 89 4.53 5.25 -10.73
C LEU A 89 4.91 5.76 -12.12
N ASP A 90 4.17 5.36 -13.16
CA ASP A 90 4.24 5.88 -14.53
C ASP A 90 3.55 7.26 -14.66
#